data_AF-A0A3S0NIU6-F1
#
_entry.id   AF-A0A3S0NIU6-F1
#
_cell.length_a   1.000
_cell.length_b   1.000
_cell.length_c   1.000
_cell.angle_alpha   90.00
_cell.angle_beta   90.00
_cell.angle_gamma   90.00
#
_symmetry.space_group_name_H-M   'P 1'
#
loop_
_entity.id
_entity.type
_entity.pdbx_description
1 polymer ?
#
loop_
_entity_poly.entity_id
_entity_poly.type
_entity_poly.pdbx_seq_one_letter_code
_entity_poly.pdbx_strand_id
1 'polypeptide(L)'
;MKKLSAILALLFFSGCATPVTHIDTNNDKGKAVMGLDYRDFQTAAGEAVSSMLQSGAVAKPGGGRYVLAISRIVNDTMQRIDTDQLVKKIRVDLLQSGKVVVTTAVGLTGPEDPMAMKSRQLRQSAEFNQSTVAGTGQMIAPDLSLSGKLLQRNIRVSSGTQQVEYYFQLTLTDISTGLALWEGESFIGKRGSSKSVSW
;
A
#
# COMPACT_ATOMS: atom_id res chain seq x y z
N MET A 1 34.06 -18.00 -69.43
CA MET A 1 32.63 -17.64 -69.41
C MET A 1 31.93 -18.38 -68.28
N LYS A 2 31.08 -17.65 -67.52
CA LYS A 2 30.00 -18.13 -66.62
C LYS A 2 30.30 -18.33 -65.11
N LYS A 3 30.27 -17.17 -64.42
CA LYS A 3 29.50 -16.82 -63.20
C LYS A 3 29.66 -17.67 -61.92
N LEU A 4 30.50 -17.16 -61.01
CA LEU A 4 30.46 -17.43 -59.57
C LEU A 4 29.25 -16.67 -58.98
N SER A 5 28.23 -17.37 -58.48
CA SER A 5 27.10 -16.76 -57.74
C SER A 5 27.21 -17.10 -56.26
N ALA A 6 27.51 -16.09 -55.45
CA ALA A 6 27.41 -16.14 -54.00
C ALA A 6 25.93 -16.06 -53.60
N ILE A 7 25.41 -17.11 -52.97
CA ILE A 7 24.09 -17.12 -52.35
C ILE A 7 24.26 -16.58 -50.92
N LEU A 8 23.89 -15.32 -50.72
CA LEU A 8 23.79 -14.69 -49.40
C LEU A 8 22.46 -15.10 -48.77
N ALA A 9 22.50 -16.03 -47.82
CA ALA A 9 21.34 -16.42 -47.03
C ALA A 9 21.02 -15.30 -46.01
N LEU A 10 20.06 -14.43 -46.33
CA LEU A 10 19.45 -13.52 -45.36
C LEU A 10 18.54 -14.32 -44.42
N LEU A 11 19.07 -14.69 -43.26
CA LEU A 11 18.29 -15.13 -42.11
C LEU A 11 17.51 -13.93 -41.57
N PHE A 12 16.23 -13.82 -41.93
CA PHE A 12 15.28 -12.92 -41.29
C PHE A 12 15.04 -13.39 -39.85
N PHE A 13 15.80 -12.85 -38.90
CA PHE A 13 15.46 -12.91 -37.47
C PHE A 13 14.21 -12.06 -37.23
N SER A 14 13.04 -12.66 -37.40
CA SER A 14 11.78 -12.12 -36.89
C SER A 14 11.73 -12.37 -35.38
N GLY A 15 12.33 -11.44 -34.62
CA GLY A 15 12.13 -11.39 -33.18
C GLY A 15 10.65 -11.17 -32.91
N CYS A 16 9.94 -12.19 -32.39
CA CYS A 16 8.59 -12.04 -31.90
C CYS A 16 8.59 -11.09 -30.70
N ALA A 17 8.37 -9.80 -30.96
CA ALA A 17 8.03 -8.86 -29.92
C ALA A 17 6.63 -9.22 -29.43
N THR A 18 6.53 -9.85 -28.26
CA THR A 18 5.24 -10.05 -27.59
C THR A 18 4.68 -8.67 -27.23
N PRO A 19 3.49 -8.30 -27.72
CA PRO A 19 2.94 -6.98 -27.48
C PRO A 19 2.68 -6.78 -25.98
N VAL A 20 3.26 -5.72 -25.43
CA VAL A 20 2.93 -5.26 -24.07
C VAL A 20 1.53 -4.65 -24.12
N THR A 21 0.64 -5.09 -23.25
CA THR A 21 -0.73 -4.58 -23.14
C THR A 21 -0.95 -4.02 -21.75
N HIS A 22 -1.75 -2.96 -21.66
CA HIS A 22 -2.16 -2.42 -20.37
C HIS A 22 -3.18 -3.35 -19.72
N ILE A 23 -3.12 -3.45 -18.39
CA ILE A 23 -4.14 -4.14 -17.61
C ILE A 23 -5.34 -3.22 -17.45
N ASP A 24 -6.54 -3.69 -17.82
CA ASP A 24 -7.79 -3.06 -17.42
C ASP A 24 -8.16 -3.53 -16.02
N THR A 25 -7.85 -2.71 -15.01
CA THR A 25 -8.05 -3.05 -13.59
C THR A 25 -9.51 -3.31 -13.22
N ASN A 26 -10.47 -2.86 -14.03
CA ASN A 26 -11.89 -3.09 -13.76
C ASN A 26 -12.39 -4.44 -14.30
N ASN A 27 -11.62 -5.09 -15.19
CA ASN A 27 -12.01 -6.32 -15.86
C ASN A 27 -10.81 -7.27 -16.07
N ASP A 28 -9.85 -7.25 -15.14
CA ASP A 28 -8.67 -8.11 -15.22
C ASP A 28 -8.99 -9.54 -14.78
N LYS A 29 -9.21 -10.40 -15.77
CA LYS A 29 -9.42 -11.85 -15.60
C LYS A 29 -8.12 -12.65 -15.72
N GLY A 30 -6.96 -12.01 -15.56
CA GLY A 30 -5.65 -12.65 -15.57
C GLY A 30 -5.58 -13.80 -14.55
N LYS A 31 -4.79 -14.84 -14.86
CA LYS A 31 -4.64 -16.00 -13.98
C LYS A 31 -4.12 -15.56 -12.61
N ALA A 32 -4.70 -16.11 -11.55
CA ALA A 32 -4.18 -15.93 -10.21
C ALA A 32 -2.77 -16.52 -10.11
N VAL A 33 -1.87 -15.77 -9.48
CA VAL A 33 -0.54 -16.25 -9.08
C VAL A 33 -0.55 -16.61 -7.60
N MET A 34 0.35 -17.50 -7.17
CA MET A 34 0.43 -17.90 -5.76
C MET A 34 0.87 -16.76 -4.86
N GLY A 35 1.62 -15.79 -5.41
CA GLY A 35 2.04 -14.60 -4.70
C GLY A 35 0.94 -13.55 -4.54
N LEU A 36 1.14 -12.56 -3.65
CA LEU A 36 0.26 -11.38 -3.62
C LEU A 36 0.44 -10.54 -4.89
N ASP A 37 -0.69 -10.14 -5.46
CA ASP A 37 -0.78 -9.21 -6.59
C ASP A 37 -1.63 -7.98 -6.22
N TYR A 38 -1.74 -7.05 -7.16
CA TYR A 38 -2.43 -5.78 -6.91
C TYR A 38 -3.91 -5.96 -6.53
N ARG A 39 -4.58 -7.02 -6.99
CA ARG A 39 -5.99 -7.29 -6.71
C ARG A 39 -6.18 -7.72 -5.27
N ASP A 40 -5.23 -8.50 -4.73
CA ASP A 40 -5.25 -8.90 -3.33
C ASP A 40 -5.07 -7.69 -2.41
N PHE A 41 -4.13 -6.78 -2.72
CA PHE A 41 -3.95 -5.54 -1.97
C PHE A 41 -5.17 -4.63 -2.03
N GLN A 42 -5.80 -4.51 -3.21
CA GLN A 42 -7.04 -3.73 -3.37
C GLN A 42 -8.19 -4.33 -2.54
N THR A 43 -8.32 -5.66 -2.53
CA THR A 43 -9.33 -6.38 -1.76
C THR A 43 -9.12 -6.17 -0.27
N ALA A 44 -7.92 -6.47 0.23
CA ALA A 44 -7.59 -6.33 1.65
C ALA A 44 -7.73 -4.88 2.16
N ALA A 45 -7.26 -3.89 1.37
CA ALA A 45 -7.44 -2.49 1.73
C ALA A 45 -8.91 -2.07 1.76
N GLY A 46 -9.70 -2.50 0.76
CA GLY A 46 -11.13 -2.19 0.67
C GLY A 46 -11.93 -2.79 1.82
N GLU A 47 -11.67 -4.05 2.17
CA GLU A 47 -12.28 -4.73 3.32
C GLU A 47 -11.95 -4.03 4.63
N ALA A 48 -10.68 -3.69 4.86
CA ALA A 48 -10.24 -2.98 6.05
C ALA A 48 -10.93 -1.61 6.20
N VAL A 49 -10.96 -0.81 5.13
CA VAL A 49 -11.61 0.50 5.14
C VAL A 49 -13.11 0.38 5.34
N SER A 50 -13.75 -0.55 4.65
CA SER A 50 -15.18 -0.80 4.79
C SER A 50 -15.54 -1.19 6.22
N SER A 51 -14.78 -2.11 6.81
CA SER A 51 -14.95 -2.53 8.21
C SER A 51 -14.72 -1.39 9.20
N MET A 52 -13.65 -0.59 9.03
CA MET A 52 -13.39 0.60 9.85
C MET A 52 -14.56 1.60 9.80
N LEU A 53 -15.07 1.89 8.60
CA LEU A 53 -16.18 2.83 8.43
C LEU A 53 -17.48 2.30 9.04
N GLN A 54 -17.80 1.02 8.83
CA GLN A 54 -19.00 0.38 9.37
C GLN A 54 -18.98 0.29 10.89
N SER A 55 -17.81 0.05 11.51
CA SER A 55 -17.67 0.00 12.97
C SER A 55 -17.91 1.35 13.65
N GLY A 56 -17.80 2.46 12.90
CA GLY A 56 -17.84 3.81 13.45
C GLY A 56 -16.54 4.23 14.16
N ALA A 57 -15.49 3.40 14.17
CA ALA A 57 -14.24 3.70 14.87
C ALA A 57 -13.51 4.96 14.34
N VAL A 58 -13.76 5.32 13.08
CA VAL A 58 -13.23 6.55 12.47
C VAL A 58 -14.24 7.71 12.48
N ALA A 59 -15.40 7.56 13.11
CA ALA A 59 -16.37 8.63 13.28
C ALA A 59 -16.05 9.45 14.54
N LYS A 60 -15.46 10.63 14.36
CA LYS A 60 -15.07 11.50 15.47
C LYS A 60 -16.28 11.97 16.29
N PRO A 61 -16.33 11.72 17.61
CA PRO A 61 -17.38 12.24 18.48
C PRO A 61 -17.47 13.77 18.39
N GLY A 62 -18.68 14.30 18.31
CA GLY A 62 -18.91 15.75 18.11
C GLY A 62 -18.70 16.23 16.67
N GLY A 63 -18.35 15.34 15.73
CA GLY A 63 -18.18 15.66 14.31
C GLY A 63 -16.75 16.01 13.92
N GLY A 64 -16.57 16.41 12.66
CA GLY A 64 -15.26 16.69 12.07
C GLY A 64 -14.51 15.42 11.65
N ARG A 65 -13.18 15.53 11.60
CA ARG A 65 -12.27 14.47 11.11
C ARG A 65 -11.22 14.12 12.14
N TYR A 66 -10.90 12.84 12.26
CA TYR A 66 -9.70 12.42 12.99
C TYR A 66 -8.43 12.74 12.21
N VAL A 67 -7.36 13.11 12.91
CA VAL A 67 -6.01 13.17 12.35
C VAL A 67 -5.33 11.83 12.56
N LEU A 68 -5.08 11.10 11.48
CA LEU A 68 -4.47 9.78 11.48
C LEU A 68 -2.97 9.89 11.20
N ALA A 69 -2.16 9.24 12.03
CA ALA A 69 -0.79 8.89 11.69
C ALA A 69 -0.72 7.44 11.21
N ILE A 70 0.21 7.16 10.31
CA ILE A 70 0.56 5.80 9.92
C ILE A 70 1.78 5.39 10.73
N SER A 71 1.64 4.29 11.46
CA SER A 71 2.70 3.64 12.22
C SER A 71 3.30 2.50 11.40
N ARG A 72 4.00 1.58 12.06
CA ARG A 72 4.68 0.47 11.40
C ARG A 72 3.67 -0.53 10.83
N ILE A 73 3.81 -0.83 9.54
CA ILE A 73 3.26 -2.02 8.90
C ILE A 73 4.41 -2.99 8.67
N VAL A 74 4.37 -4.15 9.33
CA VAL A 74 5.43 -5.16 9.23
C VAL A 74 5.11 -6.13 8.09
N ASN A 75 6.02 -6.25 7.13
CA ASN A 75 5.97 -7.35 6.16
C ASN A 75 6.68 -8.59 6.73
N ASP A 76 5.91 -9.61 7.08
CA ASP A 76 6.37 -10.92 7.55
C ASP A 76 5.88 -12.00 6.57
N THR A 77 6.20 -11.76 5.29
CA THR A 77 5.97 -12.68 4.19
C THR A 77 7.30 -13.02 3.52
N MET A 78 7.29 -14.00 2.62
CA MET A 78 8.47 -14.33 1.82
C MET A 78 8.71 -13.34 0.68
N GLN A 79 7.75 -12.47 0.40
CA GLN A 79 7.79 -11.51 -0.70
C GLN A 79 8.39 -10.19 -0.26
N ARG A 80 9.16 -9.55 -1.16
CA ARG A 80 9.57 -8.16 -0.96
C ARG A 80 8.41 -7.23 -1.31
N ILE A 81 7.50 -7.05 -0.36
CA ILE A 81 6.34 -6.19 -0.51
C ILE A 81 6.69 -4.78 -0.05
N ASP A 82 6.36 -3.81 -0.89
CA ASP A 82 6.26 -2.42 -0.49
C ASP A 82 4.92 -2.22 0.24
N THR A 83 4.96 -2.24 1.56
CA THR A 83 3.77 -2.09 2.41
C THR A 83 3.11 -0.72 2.23
N ASP A 84 3.83 0.27 1.70
CA ASP A 84 3.27 1.59 1.44
C ASP A 84 2.19 1.53 0.36
N GLN A 85 2.23 0.55 -0.56
CA GLN A 85 1.19 0.39 -1.58
C GLN A 85 -0.17 0.04 -0.97
N LEU A 86 -0.20 -0.92 -0.04
CA LEU A 86 -1.41 -1.28 0.71
C LEU A 86 -1.91 -0.07 1.51
N VAL A 87 -1.01 0.55 2.29
CA VAL A 87 -1.33 1.68 3.15
C VAL A 87 -1.83 2.87 2.34
N LYS A 88 -1.25 3.15 1.18
CA LYS A 88 -1.65 4.29 0.34
C LYS A 88 -3.10 4.17 -0.08
N LYS A 89 -3.56 2.97 -0.45
CA LYS A 89 -4.96 2.76 -0.80
C LYS A 89 -5.88 2.99 0.40
N ILE A 90 -5.56 2.42 1.56
CA ILE A 90 -6.33 2.65 2.81
C ILE A 90 -6.42 4.16 3.12
N ARG A 91 -5.30 4.88 3.03
CA ARG A 91 -5.25 6.33 3.25
C ARG A 91 -6.13 7.10 2.29
N VAL A 92 -6.05 6.78 0.99
CA VAL A 92 -6.87 7.44 -0.04
C VAL A 92 -8.34 7.23 0.25
N ASP A 93 -8.76 6.00 0.50
CA ASP A 93 -10.16 5.66 0.72
C ASP A 93 -10.70 6.29 2.03
N LEU A 94 -9.91 6.31 3.11
CA LEU A 94 -10.26 7.01 4.35
C LEU A 94 -10.32 8.54 4.18
N LEU A 95 -9.42 9.14 3.40
CA LEU A 95 -9.48 10.57 3.08
C LEU A 95 -10.76 10.91 2.30
N GLN A 96 -11.10 10.08 1.32
CA GLN A 96 -12.30 10.23 0.49
C GLN A 96 -13.59 10.04 1.29
N SER A 97 -13.57 9.22 2.35
CA SER A 97 -14.73 9.06 3.26
C SER A 97 -15.10 10.34 4.01
N GLY A 98 -14.19 11.33 4.07
CA GLY A 98 -14.40 12.56 4.83
C GLY A 98 -14.39 12.38 6.35
N LYS A 99 -14.01 11.21 6.86
CA LYS A 99 -13.92 10.90 8.30
C LYS A 99 -12.53 11.14 8.90
N VAL A 100 -11.50 11.13 8.06
CA VAL A 100 -10.10 11.17 8.48
C VAL A 100 -9.30 12.14 7.61
N VAL A 101 -8.29 12.77 8.18
CA VAL A 101 -7.15 13.37 7.47
C VAL A 101 -5.87 12.69 7.92
N VAL A 102 -4.89 12.52 7.03
CA VAL A 102 -3.63 11.86 7.38
C VAL A 102 -2.54 12.91 7.56
N THR A 103 -1.79 12.85 8.65
CA THR A 103 -0.64 13.74 8.86
C THR A 103 0.56 13.24 8.07
N THR A 104 1.24 14.16 7.37
CA THR A 104 2.53 13.91 6.72
C THR A 104 3.69 14.48 7.52
N ALA A 105 3.41 15.18 8.63
CA ALA A 105 4.41 15.84 9.47
C ALA A 105 4.92 14.97 10.63
N VAL A 106 4.27 13.82 10.88
CA VAL A 106 4.61 12.90 11.98
C VAL A 106 4.64 11.47 11.45
N GLY A 107 5.73 10.76 11.75
CA GLY A 107 5.93 9.36 11.42
C GLY A 107 7.08 8.77 12.23
N LEU A 108 7.13 7.43 12.33
CA LEU A 108 8.14 6.72 13.15
C LEU A 108 9.58 6.96 12.70
N THR A 109 9.79 7.26 11.42
CA THR A 109 11.10 7.54 10.82
C THR A 109 11.28 9.02 10.45
N GLY A 110 10.44 9.90 11.01
CA GLY A 110 10.36 11.31 10.64
C GLY A 110 9.13 11.65 9.79
N PRO A 111 8.98 12.92 9.37
CA PRO A 111 7.87 13.35 8.53
C PRO A 111 7.96 12.73 7.13
N GLU A 112 6.82 12.28 6.60
CA GLU A 112 6.67 11.87 5.20
C GLU A 112 6.94 13.04 4.25
N ASP A 113 6.41 14.22 4.57
CA ASP A 113 6.73 15.46 3.87
C ASP A 113 7.57 16.38 4.77
N PRO A 114 8.90 16.43 4.57
CA PRO A 114 9.77 17.28 5.38
C PRO A 114 9.53 18.77 5.14
N MET A 115 8.84 19.17 4.06
CA MET A 115 8.61 20.57 3.73
C MET A 115 7.79 21.30 4.80
N ALA A 116 6.85 20.60 5.44
CA ALA A 116 6.11 21.15 6.56
C ALA A 116 7.06 21.62 7.69
N MET A 117 8.10 20.84 8.02
CA MET A 117 9.09 21.24 9.01
C MET A 117 10.09 22.26 8.46
N LYS A 118 10.61 22.06 7.23
CA LYS A 118 11.61 22.94 6.62
C LYS A 118 11.09 24.36 6.39
N SER A 119 9.86 24.53 5.91
CA SER A 119 9.25 25.86 5.71
C SER A 119 9.18 26.70 6.98
N ARG A 120 9.13 26.06 8.16
CA ARG A 120 9.11 26.75 9.46
C ARG A 120 10.50 27.26 9.88
N GLN A 121 11.58 26.81 9.24
CA GLN A 121 12.92 27.35 9.43
C GLN A 121 13.08 28.74 8.78
N LEU A 122 12.12 29.16 7.94
CA LEU A 122 12.11 30.48 7.29
C LEU A 122 11.65 31.61 8.22
N ARG A 123 11.22 31.27 9.45
CA ARG A 123 10.87 32.26 10.46
C ARG A 123 12.08 33.13 10.77
N GLN A 124 11.84 34.42 11.02
CA GLN A 124 12.87 35.41 11.35
C GLN A 124 13.85 35.72 10.20
N SER A 125 13.66 35.15 9.01
CA SER A 125 14.42 35.52 7.82
C SER A 125 13.78 36.74 7.13
N ALA A 126 14.57 37.79 6.90
CA ALA A 126 14.10 38.99 6.18
C ALA A 126 13.80 38.73 4.69
N GLU A 127 14.31 37.63 4.12
CA GLU A 127 14.11 37.25 2.71
C GLU A 127 12.68 36.75 2.40
N PHE A 128 11.90 36.39 3.43
CA PHE A 128 10.57 35.80 3.26
C PHE A 128 9.48 36.66 3.90
N ASN A 129 8.31 36.72 3.25
CA ASN A 129 7.14 37.37 3.82
C ASN A 129 6.67 36.62 5.07
N GLN A 130 6.96 37.18 6.24
CA GLN A 130 6.69 36.51 7.52
C GLN A 130 5.19 36.32 7.80
N SER A 131 4.29 37.07 7.15
CA SER A 131 2.84 36.86 7.26
C SER A 131 2.36 35.56 6.62
N THR A 132 3.13 34.99 5.70
CA THR A 132 2.80 33.72 5.02
C THR A 132 3.56 32.52 5.59
N VAL A 133 4.56 32.75 6.45
CA VAL A 133 5.29 31.68 7.13
C VAL A 133 4.42 31.09 8.24
N ALA A 134 4.27 29.76 8.24
CA ALA A 134 3.45 29.07 9.22
C ALA A 134 3.92 29.33 10.67
N GLY A 135 3.01 29.82 11.52
CA GLY A 135 3.26 30.13 12.93
C GLY A 135 3.58 28.91 13.80
N THR A 136 4.10 29.16 15.00
CA THR A 136 4.30 28.13 16.03
C THR A 136 2.96 27.58 16.52
N GLY A 137 2.91 26.30 16.88
CA GLY A 137 1.69 25.66 17.38
C GLY A 137 0.61 25.34 16.33
N GLN A 138 0.87 25.60 15.03
CA GLN A 138 -0.09 25.35 13.95
C GLN A 138 -0.13 23.90 13.45
N MET A 139 0.80 23.04 13.88
CA MET A 139 0.75 21.61 13.53
C MET A 139 -0.26 20.91 14.44
N ILE A 140 -1.08 20.06 13.84
CA ILE A 140 -2.06 19.27 14.56
C ILE A 140 -1.45 17.91 14.87
N ALA A 141 -1.45 17.54 16.16
CA ALA A 141 -1.03 16.21 16.58
C ALA A 141 -2.01 15.15 16.05
N PRO A 142 -1.55 13.93 15.73
CA PRO A 142 -2.45 12.85 15.37
C PRO A 142 -3.32 12.44 16.57
N ASP A 143 -4.60 12.19 16.29
CA ASP A 143 -5.56 11.61 17.24
C ASP A 143 -5.42 10.07 17.25
N LEU A 144 -5.25 9.47 16.07
CA LEU A 144 -5.26 8.02 15.85
C LEU A 144 -3.96 7.55 15.19
N SER A 145 -3.63 6.28 15.38
CA SER A 145 -2.50 5.59 14.76
C SER A 145 -2.97 4.29 14.11
N LEU A 146 -2.68 4.11 12.81
CA LEU A 146 -2.90 2.84 12.12
C LEU A 146 -1.57 2.06 12.05
N SER A 147 -1.58 0.84 12.57
CA SER A 147 -0.44 -0.09 12.53
C SER A 147 -0.87 -1.46 12.06
N GLY A 148 0.07 -2.36 11.80
CA GLY A 148 -0.29 -3.71 11.38
C GLY A 148 0.84 -4.60 10.96
N LYS A 149 0.46 -5.78 10.47
CA LYS A 149 1.35 -6.85 10.04
C LYS A 149 0.73 -7.62 8.88
N LEU A 150 1.57 -7.97 7.92
CA LEU A 150 1.25 -8.88 6.83
C LEU A 150 1.95 -10.20 7.09
N LEU A 151 1.19 -11.28 7.21
CA LEU A 151 1.69 -12.63 7.49
C LEU A 151 1.50 -13.54 6.28
N GLN A 152 2.39 -14.52 6.13
CA GLN A 152 2.24 -15.61 5.17
C GLN A 152 2.35 -16.97 5.86
N ARG A 153 1.49 -17.92 5.47
CA ARG A 153 1.61 -19.34 5.85
C ARG A 153 1.59 -20.22 4.60
N ASN A 154 2.56 -21.13 4.51
CA ASN A 154 2.63 -22.12 3.43
C ASN A 154 2.20 -23.49 3.97
N ILE A 155 1.21 -24.10 3.32
CA ILE A 155 0.62 -25.38 3.71
C ILE A 155 0.77 -26.37 2.56
N ARG A 156 1.38 -27.52 2.82
CA ARG A 156 1.41 -28.64 1.86
C ARG A 156 0.10 -29.41 1.97
N VAL A 157 -0.76 -29.28 0.96
CA VAL A 157 -2.06 -29.98 0.91
C VAL A 157 -1.87 -31.43 0.46
N SER A 158 -1.00 -31.66 -0.53
CA SER A 158 -0.66 -32.98 -1.05
C SER A 158 0.76 -32.97 -1.65
N SER A 159 1.18 -34.06 -2.30
CA SER A 159 2.49 -34.12 -2.96
C SER A 159 2.65 -33.14 -4.12
N GLY A 160 1.54 -32.76 -4.79
CA GLY A 160 1.53 -31.86 -5.94
C GLY A 160 0.76 -30.56 -5.73
N THR A 161 0.18 -30.34 -4.55
CA THR A 161 -0.64 -29.16 -4.25
C THR A 161 -0.16 -28.45 -3.00
N GLN A 162 -0.01 -27.15 -3.10
CA GLN A 162 0.26 -26.26 -1.98
C GLN A 162 -0.85 -25.22 -1.84
N GLN A 163 -0.99 -24.72 -0.62
CA GLN A 163 -1.83 -23.59 -0.26
C GLN A 163 -0.94 -22.53 0.39
N VAL A 164 -1.15 -21.29 0.01
CA VAL A 164 -0.51 -20.13 0.62
C VAL A 164 -1.61 -19.23 1.15
N GLU A 165 -1.49 -18.85 2.41
CA GLU A 165 -2.41 -17.98 3.10
C GLU A 165 -1.71 -16.68 3.44
N TYR A 166 -2.37 -15.56 3.17
CA TYR A 166 -1.92 -14.24 3.56
C TYR A 166 -2.93 -13.62 4.51
N TYR A 167 -2.43 -13.01 5.59
CA TYR A 167 -3.24 -12.32 6.59
C TYR A 167 -2.78 -10.88 6.72
N PHE A 168 -3.70 -9.94 6.48
CA PHE A 168 -3.50 -8.51 6.64
C PHE A 168 -4.14 -8.08 7.95
N GLN A 169 -3.34 -7.96 9.00
CA GLN A 169 -3.81 -7.61 10.34
C GLN A 169 -3.52 -6.14 10.59
N LEU A 170 -4.57 -5.36 10.88
CA LEU A 170 -4.48 -3.92 11.10
C LEU A 170 -5.15 -3.55 12.42
N THR A 171 -4.55 -2.59 13.12
CA THR A 171 -5.04 -2.05 14.38
C THR A 171 -5.07 -0.53 14.31
N LEU A 172 -6.24 0.05 14.61
CA LEU A 172 -6.45 1.49 14.74
C LEU A 172 -6.48 1.84 16.24
N THR A 173 -5.48 2.57 16.70
CA THR A 173 -5.28 2.92 18.11
C THR A 173 -5.60 4.40 18.34
N ASP A 174 -6.35 4.69 19.40
CA ASP A 174 -6.45 6.04 19.95
C ASP A 174 -5.13 6.41 20.65
N ILE A 175 -4.47 7.47 20.20
CA ILE A 175 -3.14 7.84 20.71
C ILE A 175 -3.23 8.34 22.16
N SER A 176 -4.33 8.98 22.54
CA SER A 176 -4.47 9.60 23.85
C SER A 176 -4.62 8.58 24.98
N THR A 177 -5.35 7.49 24.71
CA THR A 177 -5.66 6.43 25.67
C THR A 177 -4.83 5.17 25.47
N GLY A 178 -4.24 4.98 24.29
CA GLY A 178 -3.54 3.75 23.89
C GLY A 178 -4.47 2.57 23.59
N LEU A 179 -5.79 2.79 23.55
CA LEU A 179 -6.77 1.73 23.30
C LEU A 179 -6.94 1.48 21.80
N ALA A 180 -7.07 0.20 21.42
CA ALA A 180 -7.50 -0.16 20.08
C ALA A 180 -8.98 0.17 19.91
N LEU A 181 -9.29 1.09 18.99
CA LEU A 181 -10.67 1.45 18.62
C LEU A 181 -11.24 0.51 17.56
N TRP A 182 -10.37 -0.10 16.76
CA TRP A 182 -10.73 -1.09 15.76
C TRP A 182 -9.56 -2.00 15.46
N GLU A 183 -9.87 -3.27 15.20
CA GLU A 183 -8.95 -4.24 14.64
C GLU A 183 -9.64 -4.96 13.48
N GLY A 184 -8.88 -5.29 12.45
CA GLY A 184 -9.37 -6.02 11.31
C GLY A 184 -8.33 -6.99 10.76
N GLU A 185 -8.83 -8.09 10.23
CA GLU A 185 -8.04 -9.08 9.52
C GLU A 185 -8.68 -9.36 8.16
N SER A 186 -7.91 -9.17 7.09
CA SER A 186 -8.27 -9.65 5.75
C SER A 186 -7.47 -10.90 5.41
N PHE A 187 -8.16 -11.91 4.89
CA PHE A 187 -7.59 -13.20 4.55
C PHE A 187 -7.58 -13.41 3.02
N ILE A 188 -6.42 -13.77 2.48
CA ILE A 188 -6.28 -14.16 1.08
C ILE A 188 -5.68 -15.57 1.03
N GLY A 189 -6.49 -16.54 0.64
CA GLY A 189 -6.08 -17.94 0.45
C GLY A 189 -5.90 -18.28 -1.02
N LYS A 190 -4.73 -18.82 -1.39
CA LYS A 190 -4.42 -19.27 -2.75
C LYS A 190 -3.98 -20.71 -2.75
N ARG A 191 -4.43 -21.48 -3.74
CA ARG A 191 -4.06 -22.89 -3.90
C ARG A 191 -3.59 -23.16 -5.32
N GLY A 192 -2.49 -23.90 -5.45
CA GLY A 192 -1.88 -24.17 -6.74
C GLY A 192 -0.92 -25.35 -6.71
N SER A 193 -0.29 -25.60 -7.86
CA SER A 193 0.74 -26.63 -7.97
C SER A 193 1.89 -26.35 -7.01
N SER A 194 2.46 -27.37 -6.39
CA SER A 194 3.69 -27.25 -5.59
C SER A 194 4.91 -26.75 -6.39
N LYS A 195 4.79 -26.67 -7.72
CA LYS A 195 5.80 -26.09 -8.61
C LYS A 195 5.67 -24.57 -8.79
N SER A 196 4.58 -23.96 -8.34
CA SER A 196 4.36 -22.51 -8.40
C SER A 196 5.12 -21.80 -7.27
N VAL A 197 5.69 -20.62 -7.53
CA VAL A 197 6.44 -19.85 -6.53
C VAL A 197 5.54 -18.80 -5.86
N SER A 198 5.76 -18.55 -4.56
CA SER A 198 4.95 -17.61 -3.76
C SER A 198 5.75 -16.44 -3.18
N TRP A 199 7.02 -16.28 -3.54
CA TRP A 199 7.94 -15.24 -3.10
C TRP A 199 8.30 -14.28 -4.23
#